data_AF-A0A3M1RV07-F1
#
_entry.id   AF-A0A3M1RV07-F1
#
_cell.length_a   1.000
_cell.length_b   1.000
_cell.length_c   1.000
_cell.angle_alpha   90.00
_cell.angle_beta   90.00
_cell.angle_gamma   90.00
#
_symmetry.space_group_name_H-M   'P 1'
#
loop_
_entity.id
_entity.type
_entity.pdbx_description
1 polymer ?
#
loop_
_entity_poly.entity_id
_entity_poly.type
_entity_poly.pdbx_seq_one_letter_code
_entity_poly.pdbx_strand_id
1 'polypeptide(L)' 'MALARQRHDWSRTSSLMALIANTQRDPRKHRAFRPGDFDPFAASGKAAPRVGVGVLKTVFIDKTMPKEVLEQ' A
#
# COMPACT_ATOMS: atom_id res chain seq x y z
N MET A 1 10.97 15.10 -19.80
CA MET A 1 11.68 15.72 -18.66
C MET A 1 10.80 15.88 -17.41
N ALA A 2 9.52 16.27 -17.52
CA ALA A 2 8.65 16.52 -16.35
C ALA A 2 8.43 15.30 -15.41
N LEU A 3 8.19 14.10 -15.96
CA LEU A 3 7.97 12.89 -15.16
C LEU A 3 9.18 12.46 -14.34
N ALA A 4 10.40 12.61 -14.88
CA ALA A 4 11.62 12.24 -14.17
C ALA A 4 11.85 13.15 -12.95
N ARG A 5 11.57 14.45 -13.10
CA ARG A 5 11.61 15.41 -11.98
C ARG A 5 10.56 15.10 -10.93
N GLN A 6 9.33 14.84 -11.36
CA GLN A 6 8.27 14.44 -10.44
C GLN A 6 8.62 13.17 -9.65
N ARG A 7 9.18 12.14 -10.29
CA ARG A 7 9.60 10.91 -9.60
C ARG A 7 10.72 11.16 -8.59
N HIS A 8 11.69 12.00 -8.94
CA HIS A 8 12.76 12.40 -8.04
C HIS A 8 12.23 13.18 -6.83
N ASP A 9 11.31 14.12 -7.05
CA ASP A 9 10.71 14.90 -5.98
C ASP A 9 9.90 14.01 -5.03
N TRP A 10 9.12 13.07 -5.57
CA TRP A 10 8.41 12.07 -4.77
C TRP A 10 9.35 11.13 -4.00
N SER A 11 10.49 10.73 -4.58
CA SER A 11 11.50 9.94 -3.88
C SER A 11 12.07 10.66 -2.65
N ARG A 12 12.25 11.99 -2.73
CA ARG A 12 12.73 12.79 -1.59
C ARG A 12 11.63 12.96 -0.54
N THR A 13 10.42 13.29 -0.96
CA THR A 13 9.28 13.50 -0.05
C THR A 13 8.91 12.21 0.68
N SER A 14 8.90 11.06 0.00
CA SER A 14 8.61 9.76 0.61
C SER A 14 9.64 9.35 1.66
N SER A 15 10.93 9.67 1.43
CA SER A 15 11.98 9.44 2.41
C SER A 15 11.81 10.31 3.67
N LEU A 16 11.43 11.58 3.49
CA LEU A 16 11.15 12.50 4.61
C LEU A 16 9.94 12.03 5.42
N MET A 17 8.85 11.65 4.75
CA MET A 17 7.64 11.14 5.40
C MET A 17 7.93 9.87 6.20
N ALA A 18 8.70 8.94 5.65
CA ALA A 18 9.09 7.73 6.37
C ALA A 18 9.94 8.02 7.61
N LEU A 19 10.82 9.02 7.57
CA LEU A 19 11.59 9.45 8.74
C LEU A 19 10.67 9.99 9.83
N ILE A 20 9.79 10.94 9.50
CA ILE A 20 8.87 11.57 10.46
C ILE A 20 7.90 10.55 11.06
N ALA A 21 7.34 9.67 10.22
CA ALA A 21 6.41 8.65 10.69
C ALA A 21 7.09 7.67 11.64
N ASN A 22 8.35 7.30 11.38
CA ASN A 22 9.09 6.39 12.26
C ASN A 22 9.52 7.04 13.57
N THR A 23 9.81 8.35 13.61
CA THR A 23 10.14 9.04 14.88
C THR A 23 8.94 9.15 15.80
N GLN A 24 7.73 9.24 15.24
CA GLN A 24 6.48 9.31 16.00
C GLN A 24 5.85 7.93 16.28
N ARG A 25 6.43 6.85 15.75
CA ARG A 25 5.88 5.49 15.86
C ARG A 25 6.21 4.85 17.20
N ASP A 26 5.23 4.16 17.79
CA ASP A 26 5.48 3.17 18.84
C ASP A 26 6.07 1.87 18.24
N PRO A 27 7.32 1.50 18.58
CA PRO A 27 7.99 0.35 17.98
C PRO A 27 7.33 -0.99 18.32
N ARG A 28 6.50 -1.06 19.36
CA ARG A 28 5.84 -2.30 19.80
C ARG A 28 4.54 -2.59 19.06
N LYS A 29 3.87 -1.56 18.53
CA LYS A 29 2.52 -1.68 17.94
C LYS A 29 2.52 -1.80 16.43
N HIS A 30 3.48 -1.16 15.77
CA HIS A 30 3.51 -1.08 14.31
C HIS A 30 4.87 -1.49 13.76
N ARG A 31 4.94 -1.88 12.48
CA ARG A 31 6.20 -2.09 11.77
C ARG A 31 6.87 -0.76 11.41
N ALA A 32 8.17 -0.77 11.12
CA ALA A 32 8.84 0.41 10.57
C ALA A 32 8.27 0.78 9.20
N PHE A 33 7.96 2.07 9.03
CA PHE A 33 7.49 2.61 7.75
C PHE A 33 8.65 2.69 6.76
N ARG A 34 8.41 2.31 5.51
CA ARG A 34 9.40 2.38 4.44
C ARG A 34 9.06 3.55 3.52
N PRO A 35 10.03 4.17 2.81
CA PRO A 35 9.72 5.22 1.83
C PRO A 35 8.70 4.76 0.78
N GLY A 36 8.77 3.49 0.37
CA GLY A 36 7.81 2.90 -0.57
C GLY A 36 6.37 2.79 -0.07
N ASP A 37 6.12 2.97 1.24
CA ASP A 37 4.75 3.04 1.78
C ASP A 37 4.07 4.39 1.45
N PHE A 38 4.86 5.42 1.10
CA PHE A 38 4.38 6.77 0.79
C PHE A 38 4.62 7.20 -0.65
N ASP A 39 5.47 6.50 -1.40
CA ASP A 39 5.79 6.83 -2.79
C ASP A 39 4.74 6.26 -3.75
N PRO A 40 4.00 7.09 -4.51
CA PRO A 40 3.02 6.62 -5.50
C PRO A 40 3.65 5.81 -6.64
N PHE A 41 4.96 5.98 -6.88
CA PHE A 41 5.71 5.25 -7.91
C PHE A 41 6.42 4.01 -7.37
N ALA A 42 6.37 3.76 -6.06
CA ALA A 42 6.82 2.50 -5.52
C ALA A 42 5.79 1.42 -5.90
N ALA A 43 6.26 0.35 -6.54
CA ALA A 43 5.41 -0.79 -6.85
C ALA A 43 4.89 -1.39 -5.53
N SER A 44 3.64 -1.09 -5.18
CA SER A 44 2.99 -1.70 -4.03
C SER A 44 2.92 -3.20 -4.28
N GLY A 45 3.58 -3.99 -3.44
CA GLY A 45 3.54 -5.44 -3.52
C GLY A 45 2.09 -5.94 -3.59
N LYS A 46 1.84 -6.79 -4.59
CA LYS A 46 0.55 -7.37 -4.98
C LYS A 46 -0.53 -6.32 -5.29
N ALA A 47 -0.78 -6.11 -6.58
CA ALA A 47 -1.97 -5.39 -7.03
C ALA A 47 -3.20 -5.98 -6.31
N ALA A 48 -4.04 -5.13 -5.75
CA ALA A 48 -5.30 -5.58 -5.16
C ALA A 48 -6.04 -6.44 -6.22
N PRO A 49 -6.54 -7.63 -5.84
CA PRO A 49 -7.23 -8.51 -6.78
C PRO A 49 -8.38 -7.72 -7.41
N ARG A 50 -8.40 -7.67 -8.74
CA ARG A 50 -9.46 -6.97 -9.48
C ARG A 50 -10.70 -7.85 -9.51
N VAL A 51 -11.47 -7.79 -8.43
CA VAL A 51 -12.73 -8.53 -8.29
C VAL A 51 -13.93 -7.59 -8.39
N GLY A 52 -15.05 -8.12 -8.88
CA GLY A 52 -16.32 -7.38 -8.93
C GLY A 52 -16.84 -7.05 -7.53
N VAL A 53 -17.55 -5.93 -7.39
CA VAL A 53 -18.07 -5.42 -6.11
C VAL A 53 -18.96 -6.43 -5.37
N GLY A 54 -19.57 -7.39 -6.10
CA GLY A 54 -20.36 -8.48 -5.52
C GLY A 54 -19.61 -9.37 -4.51
N VAL A 55 -18.28 -9.46 -4.61
CA VAL A 55 -17.41 -10.20 -3.66
C VAL A 55 -17.45 -9.60 -2.26
N LEU A 56 -17.77 -8.32 -2.11
CA LEU A 56 -17.91 -7.71 -0.79
C LEU A 56 -19.07 -8.33 -0.01
N LYS A 57 -20.17 -8.71 -0.68
CA LYS A 57 -21.30 -9.39 -0.02
C LYS A 57 -20.86 -10.74 0.55
N THR A 58 -20.13 -11.53 -0.24
CA THR A 58 -19.72 -12.88 0.17
C THR A 58 -18.71 -12.87 1.30
N VAL A 59 -17.80 -11.88 1.33
CA VAL A 59 -16.80 -11.74 2.39
C VAL A 59 -17.42 -11.19 3.67
N PHE A 60 -18.25 -10.14 3.58
CA PHE A 60 -18.75 -9.43 4.76
C PHE A 60 -20.07 -9.96 5.32
N ILE A 61 -20.95 -10.54 4.48
CA ILE A 61 -22.24 -11.12 4.93
C ILE A 61 -22.10 -12.63 5.11
N ASP A 62 -21.70 -13.31 4.05
CA ASP A 62 -21.70 -14.78 4.01
C ASP A 62 -20.48 -15.37 4.73
N LYS A 63 -19.47 -14.54 5.07
CA LYS A 63 -18.21 -14.89 5.77
C LYS A 63 -17.42 -16.00 5.07
N THR A 64 -17.60 -16.15 3.77
CA THR A 64 -16.90 -17.12 2.93
C THR A 64 -15.91 -16.42 2.03
N MET A 65 -14.67 -16.89 2.01
CA MET A 65 -13.65 -16.37 1.08
C MET A 65 -13.88 -16.97 -0.31
N PRO A 66 -14.13 -16.13 -1.35
CA PRO A 66 -14.33 -16.64 -2.70
C PRO A 66 -13.02 -17.20 -3.29
N LYS A 67 -13.13 -18.33 -3.99
CA LYS A 67 -12.00 -19.06 -4.57
C LYS A 67 -11.20 -18.24 -5.59
N GLU A 68 -11.84 -17.25 -6.22
CA GLU A 68 -11.24 -16.32 -7.18
C GLU A 68 -10.10 -15.47 -6.59
N VAL A 69 -10.07 -15.27 -5.27
CA VAL A 69 -9.02 -14.52 -4.55
C VAL A 69 -7.86 -15.43 -4.14
N LEU A 70 -8.05 -16.75 -4.13
CA LEU A 70 -7.05 -17.73 -3.69
C LEU A 70 -6.14 -18.24 -4.82
N GLU A 71 -6.52 -18.04 -6.09
CA GLU A 71 -5.77 -18.52 -7.26
C GLU A 71 -4.99 -17.42 -8.02
N GLN A 72 -4.82 -16.23 -7.45
CA GLN A 72 -4.06 -15.09 -8.03
C GLN A 72 -2.83 -14.72 -7.20
#